data_AF-A0A2P4QBY1-F1
#
_entry.id   AF-A0A2P4QBY1-F1
#
_cell.length_a   1.000
_cell.length_b   1.000
_cell.length_c   1.000
_cell.angle_alpha   90.00
_cell.angle_beta   90.00
_cell.angle_gamma   90.00
#
_symmetry.space_group_name_H-M   'P 1'
#
loop_
_entity.id
_entity.type
_entity.pdbx_description
1 polymer ?
#
loop_
_entity_poly.entity_id
_entity_poly.type
_entity_poly.pdbx_seq_one_letter_code
_entity_poly.pdbx_strand_id
1 'polypeptide(L)' 'MEDPKIQEAIETLDILHEMSTLLNTGLDRDTLSLCLNLCENGVNPEALAVSIFELVEI' A
#
# COMPACT_ATOMS: atom_id res chain seq x y z
N MET A 1 20.31 -0.59 -18.64
CA MET A 1 18.92 -0.16 -18.93
C MET A 1 18.07 -0.79 -17.85
N GLU A 2 17.45 0.03 -17.01
CA GLU A 2 16.48 -0.45 -16.03
C GLU A 2 15.23 -0.97 -16.74
N ASP A 3 14.60 -2.00 -16.20
CA ASP A 3 13.42 -2.63 -16.79
C ASP A 3 12.23 -1.65 -16.67
N PRO A 4 11.54 -1.31 -17.77
CA PRO A 4 10.44 -0.34 -17.75
C PRO A 4 9.31 -0.75 -16.78
N LYS A 5 9.10 -2.04 -16.55
CA LYS A 5 8.09 -2.53 -15.60
C LYS A 5 8.44 -2.20 -14.15
N ILE A 6 9.73 -2.19 -13.82
CA ILE A 6 10.20 -1.80 -12.48
C ILE A 6 9.91 -0.32 -12.26
N GLN A 7 10.13 0.51 -13.28
CA GLN A 7 9.86 1.95 -13.19
C GLN A 7 8.36 2.25 -13.01
N GLU A 8 7.49 1.57 -13.76
CA GLU A 8 6.03 1.70 -13.62
C GLU A 8 5.53 1.28 -12.23
N ALA A 9 6.08 0.20 -11.67
CA ALA A 9 5.73 -0.27 -10.33
C ALA A 9 6.15 0.73 -9.24
N ILE A 10 7.33 1.32 -9.37
CA ILE A 10 7.81 2.37 -8.45
C ILE A 10 6.90 3.59 -8.49
N GLU A 11 6.58 4.07 -9.69
CA GLU A 11 5.72 5.23 -9.88
C GLU A 11 4.30 4.99 -9.35
N THR A 12 3.77 3.79 -9.57
CA THR A 12 2.47 3.37 -8.99
C THR A 12 2.50 3.42 -7.46
N LEU A 13 3.55 2.89 -6.84
CA LEU A 13 3.69 2.90 -5.39
C LEU A 13 3.86 4.33 -4.84
N ASP A 14 4.56 5.21 -5.56
CA ASP A 14 4.69 6.63 -5.22
C ASP A 14 3.34 7.33 -5.18
N ILE A 15 2.54 7.17 -6.24
CA ILE A 15 1.20 7.76 -6.34
C ILE A 15 0.30 7.25 -5.19
N LEU A 16 0.32 5.94 -4.93
CA LEU A 16 -0.48 5.35 -3.86
C LEU A 16 -0.06 5.86 -2.47
N HIS A 17 1.24 6.05 -2.24
CA HIS A 17 1.74 6.60 -0.98
C HIS A 17 1.36 8.08 -0.79
N GLU A 18 1.39 8.86 -1.86
CA GLU A 18 0.88 10.25 -1.83
C GLU A 18 -0.61 10.28 -1.50
N MET A 19 -1.43 9.43 -2.14
CA MET A 19 -2.86 9.29 -1.80
C MET A 19 -3.07 8.90 -0.34
N SER A 20 -2.31 7.93 0.16
CA SER A 20 -2.34 7.47 1.56
C SER A 20 -2.02 8.59 2.56
N THR A 21 -1.07 9.46 2.20
CA THR A 21 -0.69 10.64 2.98
C THR A 21 -1.81 11.69 2.97
N LEU A 22 -2.39 12.00 1.80
CA LEU A 22 -3.48 12.96 1.66
C LEU A 22 -4.74 12.55 2.43
N LEU A 23 -5.02 11.25 2.47
CA LEU A 23 -6.13 10.66 3.23
C LEU A 23 -5.79 10.44 4.71
N ASN A 24 -4.57 10.78 5.13
CA ASN A 24 -4.09 10.65 6.50
C ASN A 24 -4.30 9.23 7.08
N THR A 25 -4.06 8.21 6.25
CA THR A 25 -4.24 6.80 6.63
C THR A 25 -3.17 6.30 7.61
N GLY A 26 -2.06 7.02 7.75
CA GLY A 26 -0.97 6.66 8.64
C GLY A 26 -0.09 5.51 8.15
N LEU A 27 -0.31 5.01 6.93
CA LEU A 27 0.49 3.93 6.36
C LEU A 27 1.81 4.46 5.82
N ASP A 28 2.92 3.88 6.27
CA ASP A 28 4.21 4.10 5.63
C ASP A 28 4.32 3.29 4.32
N ARG A 29 5.36 3.59 3.56
CA ARG A 29 5.59 2.98 2.24
C ARG A 29 5.73 1.46 2.29
N ASP A 30 6.37 0.92 3.31
CA ASP A 30 6.61 -0.52 3.44
C ASP A 30 5.30 -1.25 3.77
N THR A 31 4.51 -0.69 4.69
CA THR A 31 3.18 -1.19 5.05
C THR A 31 2.24 -1.14 3.85
N LEU A 32 2.23 -0.04 3.09
CA LEU A 32 1.42 0.10 1.89
C LEU A 32 1.82 -0.90 0.80
N SER A 33 3.12 -1.13 0.60
CA SER A 33 3.62 -2.15 -0.35
C SER A 33 3.18 -3.56 0.04
N LEU A 34 3.23 -3.88 1.34
CA LEU A 34 2.70 -5.15 1.85
C LEU A 34 1.19 -5.28 1.63
N CYS A 35 0.43 -4.21 1.87
CA CYS A 35 -1.02 -4.20 1.63
C CYS A 35 -1.34 -4.49 0.16
N LEU A 36 -0.60 -3.87 -0.75
CA LEU A 36 -0.74 -4.09 -2.19
C LEU A 36 -0.47 -5.56 -2.54
N ASN A 37 0.62 -6.13 -2.03
CA ASN A 37 0.96 -7.54 -2.25
C ASN A 37 -0.13 -8.48 -1.74
N LEU A 38 -0.70 -8.21 -0.57
CA LEU A 38 -1.79 -9.01 -0.01
C LEU A 38 -3.05 -8.92 -0.88
N CYS A 39 -3.41 -7.72 -1.33
CA CYS A 39 -4.52 -7.50 -2.25
C CYS A 39 -4.31 -8.21 -3.60
N GLU A 40 -3.10 -8.17 -4.16
CA GLU A 40 -2.73 -8.89 -5.39
C GLU A 40 -2.84 -10.42 -5.22
N ASN A 41 -2.62 -10.93 -4.00
CA ASN A 41 -2.84 -12.33 -3.64
C ASN A 41 -4.31 -12.66 -3.31
N GLY A 42 -5.24 -11.71 -3.52
CA GLY A 42 -6.67 -11.92 -3.36
C GLY A 42 -7.21 -11.72 -1.94
N VAL A 43 -6.42 -11.12 -1.04
CA VAL A 43 -6.91 -10.70 0.27
C VAL A 43 -7.92 -9.57 0.10
N ASN A 44 -9.04 -9.65 0.81
CA ASN A 44 -10.06 -8.59 0.78
C ASN A 44 -9.50 -7.30 1.43
N PRO A 45 -9.53 -6.15 0.72
CA PRO A 45 -8.95 -4.89 1.21
C PRO A 45 -9.70 -4.29 2.42
N GLU A 46 -11.01 -4.53 2.55
CA GLU A 46 -11.81 -4.04 3.69
C GLU A 46 -11.44 -4.81 4.97
N ALA A 47 -11.34 -6.14 4.89
CA ALA A 47 -10.88 -6.98 5.99
C ALA A 47 -9.42 -6.68 6.38
N LEU A 48 -8.58 -6.40 5.38
CA LEU A 48 -7.20 -5.99 5.60
C LEU A 48 -7.11 -4.64 6.32
N ALA A 49 -7.91 -3.65 5.91
CA ALA A 49 -7.96 -2.35 6.57
C ALA A 49 -8.33 -2.50 8.06
N VAL A 50 -9.37 -3.27 8.39
CA VAL A 50 -9.76 -3.54 9.78
C VAL A 50 -8.58 -4.12 10.57
N SER A 51 -7.89 -5.11 10.01
CA SER A 51 -6.76 -5.77 10.67
C SER A 51 -5.59 -4.79 10.91
N ILE A 52 -5.32 -3.88 9.98
CA ILE A 52 -4.26 -2.88 10.12
C ILE A 52 -4.61 -1.84 11.18
N PHE A 53 -5.85 -1.36 11.20
CA PHE A 53 -6.32 -0.42 12.22
C PHE A 53 -6.40 -1.06 13.62
N GLU A 54 -6.53 -2.38 13.73
CA GLU A 54 -6.44 -3.08 15.02
C GLU A 54 -4.99 -3.26 15.50
N LEU A 55 -4.03 -3.46 14.58
CA LEU A 55 -2.61 -3.63 14.91
C LEU A 55 -1.91 -2.30 15.23
N VAL A 56 -2.31 -1.25 14.54
CA VAL A 56 -1.91 0.12 14.83
C VAL A 56 -2.87 0.61 15.91
N GLU A 57 -2.55 0.41 17.20
CA GLU A 57 -3.36 0.92 18.31
C GLU A 57 -3.61 2.44 18.13
N ILE A 58 -4.79 2.80 17.61
CA ILE A 58 -5.35 4.16 17.61
C ILE A 58 -6.52 4.19 18.59
#